data_AF-A0A453SXJ0-F1
#
_entry.id   AF-A0A453SXJ0-F1
#
_cell.length_a   1.000
_cell.length_b   1.000
_cell.length_c   1.000
_cell.angle_alpha   90.00
_cell.angle_beta   90.00
_cell.angle_gamma   90.00
#
_symmetry.space_group_name_H-M   'P 1'
#
loop_
_entity.id
_entity.type
_entity.pdbx_description
1 polymer ?
#
loop_
_entity_poly.entity_id
_entity_poly.type
_entity_poly.pdbx_seq_one_letter_code
_entity_poly.pdbx_strand_id
1 'polypeptide(L)'
;AKVKEQEEQIARLRVQLVDYSVKESQILNDKLVLEKRIAHMRMEFDQQQQDLVDAASKALSYRQDIMEENLRLTHSLQAARRRRSTFVSSLLPLLSAHNLQPSVPDAQSIVGNLKVLFTHSQEKLAITEEKQKKSQYQIARRAESSNNTAQSPSHPARNTLVASSQASLGIVPQQAYSHAESPISYPVRARRDWDLLANENRQILPTKAALTDTEHDNAGRTSPPRSMV
;
A
#
# COMPACT_ATOMS: atom_id res chain seq x y z
N ALA A 1 -102.67 -18.31 19.72
CA ALA A 1 -101.42 -18.23 20.50
C ALA A 1 -100.22 -18.71 19.68
N LYS A 2 -100.16 -19.98 19.28
CA LYS A 2 -99.01 -20.59 18.58
C LYS A 2 -98.58 -19.92 17.26
N VAL A 3 -99.53 -19.47 16.43
CA VAL A 3 -99.23 -18.79 15.15
C VAL A 3 -98.50 -17.46 15.37
N LYS A 4 -98.96 -16.66 16.34
CA LYS A 4 -98.37 -15.35 16.67
C LYS A 4 -96.94 -15.48 17.19
N GLU A 5 -96.68 -16.49 18.02
CA GLU A 5 -95.32 -16.80 18.51
C GLU A 5 -94.38 -17.22 17.38
N GLN A 6 -94.87 -17.99 16.41
CA GLN A 6 -94.11 -18.38 15.22
C GLN A 6 -93.81 -17.17 14.31
N GLU A 7 -94.77 -16.27 14.13
CA GLU A 7 -94.56 -15.01 13.39
C GLU A 7 -93.49 -14.13 14.05
N GLU A 8 -93.54 -14.00 15.38
CA GLU A 8 -92.51 -13.28 16.14
C GLU A 8 -91.13 -13.94 16.02
N GLN A 9 -91.07 -15.28 16.02
CA GLN A 9 -89.82 -16.01 15.83
C GLN A 9 -89.25 -15.82 14.42
N ILE A 10 -90.10 -15.85 13.38
CA ILE A 10 -89.70 -15.56 11.99
C ILE A 10 -89.18 -14.13 11.87
N ALA A 11 -89.84 -13.16 12.51
CA ALA A 11 -89.37 -11.78 12.53
C ALA A 11 -87.98 -11.66 13.19
N ARG A 12 -87.76 -12.30 14.33
CA ARG A 12 -86.45 -12.32 15.02
C ARG A 12 -85.35 -12.95 14.18
N LEU A 13 -85.61 -14.09 13.55
CA LEU A 13 -84.63 -14.78 12.69
C LEU A 13 -84.25 -13.95 11.46
N ARG A 14 -85.22 -13.22 10.87
CA ARG A 14 -84.93 -12.32 9.75
C ARG A 14 -84.01 -11.17 10.15
N VAL A 15 -84.23 -10.57 11.32
CA VAL A 15 -83.34 -9.53 11.86
C VAL A 15 -81.93 -10.10 12.07
N GLN A 16 -81.83 -11.26 12.72
CA GLN A 16 -80.53 -11.93 12.92
C GLN A 16 -79.81 -12.23 11.59
N LEU A 17 -80.54 -12.66 10.56
CA LEU A 17 -79.95 -12.94 9.25
C LEU A 17 -79.35 -11.69 8.60
N VAL A 18 -80.03 -10.54 8.70
CA VAL A 18 -79.51 -9.26 8.23
C VAL A 18 -78.26 -8.86 9.02
N ASP A 19 -78.31 -8.96 10.36
CA ASP A 19 -77.16 -8.63 11.22
C ASP A 19 -75.93 -9.51 10.90
N TYR A 20 -76.15 -10.81 10.67
CA TYR A 20 -75.07 -11.72 10.28
C TYR A 20 -74.52 -11.41 8.88
N SER A 21 -75.36 -11.05 7.91
CA SER A 21 -74.93 -10.65 6.57
C SER A 21 -74.04 -9.40 6.59
N VAL A 22 -74.38 -8.41 7.42
CA VAL A 22 -73.56 -7.21 7.62
C VAL A 22 -72.22 -7.58 8.28
N LYS A 23 -72.24 -8.40 9.33
CA LYS A 23 -71.01 -8.86 10.00
C LYS A 23 -70.09 -9.66 9.07
N GLU A 24 -70.64 -10.53 8.23
CA GLU A 24 -69.88 -11.27 7.24
C GLU A 24 -69.20 -10.32 6.24
N SER A 25 -69.93 -9.33 5.74
CA SER A 25 -69.37 -8.31 4.84
C SER A 25 -68.23 -7.52 5.50
N GLN A 26 -68.38 -7.17 6.79
CA GLN A 26 -67.34 -6.50 7.56
C GLN A 26 -66.10 -7.38 7.73
N ILE A 27 -66.26 -8.66 8.10
CA ILE A 27 -65.15 -9.61 8.26
C ILE A 27 -64.40 -9.80 6.95
N LEU A 28 -65.11 -9.89 5.82
CA LEU A 28 -64.49 -10.00 4.50
C LEU A 28 -63.69 -8.75 4.13
N ASN A 29 -64.21 -7.56 4.45
CA ASN A 29 -63.47 -6.31 4.25
C ASN A 29 -62.21 -6.25 5.13
N ASP A 30 -62.32 -6.59 6.41
CA ASP A 30 -61.19 -6.58 7.34
C ASP A 30 -60.12 -7.60 6.94
N LYS A 31 -60.54 -8.79 6.49
CA LYS A 31 -59.65 -9.80 5.90
C LYS A 31 -58.87 -9.22 4.72
N LEU A 32 -59.54 -8.56 3.77
CA LEU A 32 -58.89 -7.97 2.60
C LEU A 32 -57.86 -6.89 2.99
N VAL A 33 -58.20 -6.05 3.98
CA VAL A 33 -57.28 -5.01 4.48
C VAL A 33 -56.04 -5.64 5.12
N LEU A 34 -56.22 -6.68 5.94
CA LEU A 34 -55.11 -7.39 6.57
C LEU A 34 -54.23 -8.11 5.56
N GLU A 35 -54.82 -8.76 4.55
CA GLU A 35 -54.08 -9.41 3.47
C GLU A 35 -53.20 -8.42 2.71
N LYS A 36 -53.74 -7.24 2.35
CA LYS A 36 -52.96 -6.15 1.73
C LYS A 36 -51.81 -5.70 2.61
N ARG A 37 -52.05 -5.54 3.91
CA ARG A 37 -51.00 -5.12 4.85
C ARG A 37 -49.91 -6.16 5.00
N ILE A 38 -50.25 -7.45 5.06
CA ILE A 38 -49.27 -8.55 5.13
C ILE A 38 -48.45 -8.60 3.84
N ALA A 39 -49.07 -8.47 2.68
CA ALA A 39 -48.38 -8.44 1.40
C ALA A 39 -47.38 -7.26 1.34
N HIS A 40 -47.80 -6.08 1.79
CA HIS A 40 -46.94 -4.90 1.85
C HIS A 40 -45.75 -5.10 2.79
N MET A 41 -45.98 -5.55 4.03
CA MET A 41 -44.90 -5.79 5.00
C MET A 41 -43.90 -6.83 4.50
N ARG A 42 -44.35 -7.86 3.77
CA ARG A 42 -43.45 -8.86 3.16
C ARG A 42 -42.59 -8.24 2.08
N MET A 43 -43.19 -7.44 1.18
CA MET A 43 -42.47 -6.75 0.13
C MET A 43 -41.40 -5.79 0.70
N GLU A 44 -41.74 -4.99 1.71
CA GLU A 44 -40.80 -4.08 2.37
C GLU A 44 -39.66 -4.84 3.06
N PHE A 45 -39.97 -5.97 3.71
CA PHE A 45 -38.97 -6.81 4.35
C PHE A 45 -37.99 -7.39 3.32
N ASP A 46 -38.50 -7.92 2.20
CA ASP A 46 -37.66 -8.48 1.14
C ASP A 46 -36.76 -7.40 0.51
N GLN A 47 -37.29 -6.18 0.33
CA GLN A 47 -36.49 -5.04 -0.13
C GLN A 47 -35.37 -4.69 0.87
N GLN A 48 -35.68 -4.62 2.16
CA GLN A 48 -34.68 -4.33 3.18
C GLN A 48 -33.58 -5.41 3.25
N GLN A 49 -33.94 -6.68 3.05
CA GLN A 49 -32.97 -7.77 2.97
C GLN A 49 -32.06 -7.61 1.75
N GLN A 50 -32.63 -7.26 0.60
CA GLN A 50 -31.86 -7.02 -0.62
C GLN A 50 -30.89 -5.84 -0.44
N ASP A 51 -31.36 -4.72 0.10
CA ASP A 51 -30.53 -3.53 0.35
C ASP A 51 -29.38 -3.84 1.31
N LEU A 52 -29.63 -4.65 2.35
CA LEU A 52 -28.60 -5.10 3.28
C LEU A 52 -27.54 -5.97 2.59
N VAL A 53 -27.97 -6.90 1.73
CA VAL A 53 -27.06 -7.75 0.94
C VAL A 53 -26.21 -6.92 -0.02
N ASP A 54 -26.81 -5.94 -0.69
CA ASP A 54 -26.11 -5.05 -1.62
C ASP A 54 -25.09 -4.16 -0.89
N ALA A 55 -25.47 -3.61 0.27
CA ALA A 55 -24.57 -2.84 1.12
C ALA A 55 -23.39 -3.70 1.61
N ALA A 56 -23.66 -4.93 2.08
CA ALA A 56 -22.62 -5.86 2.52
C ALA A 56 -21.68 -6.26 1.36
N SER A 57 -22.24 -6.50 0.17
CA SER A 57 -21.49 -6.84 -1.04
C SER A 57 -20.56 -5.69 -1.45
N LYS A 58 -21.06 -4.45 -1.43
CA LYS A 58 -20.25 -3.26 -1.71
C LYS A 58 -19.13 -3.07 -0.68
N ALA A 59 -19.43 -3.25 0.60
CA ALA A 59 -18.44 -3.15 1.67
C ALA A 59 -17.35 -4.23 1.54
N LEU A 60 -17.72 -5.45 1.14
CA LEU A 60 -16.78 -6.54 0.90
C LEU A 60 -15.86 -6.25 -0.29
N SER A 61 -16.40 -5.73 -1.39
CA SER A 61 -15.62 -5.30 -2.56
C SER A 61 -14.61 -4.22 -2.17
N TYR A 62 -15.03 -3.18 -1.44
CA TYR A 62 -14.13 -2.12 -0.99
C TYR A 62 -12.99 -2.65 -0.10
N ARG A 63 -13.30 -3.59 0.79
CA ARG A 63 -12.28 -4.23 1.65
C ARG A 63 -11.30 -5.07 0.83
N GLN A 64 -11.77 -5.74 -0.23
CA GLN A 64 -10.92 -6.50 -1.13
C GLN A 64 -9.93 -5.59 -1.86
N ASP A 65 -10.37 -4.44 -2.36
CA ASP A 65 -9.49 -3.47 -3.04
C ASP A 65 -8.38 -2.96 -2.11
N ILE A 66 -8.72 -2.64 -0.84
CA ILE A 66 -7.73 -2.25 0.18
C ILE A 66 -6.73 -3.37 0.44
N MET A 67 -7.20 -4.62 0.53
CA MET A 67 -6.32 -5.77 0.77
C MET A 67 -5.34 -5.99 -0.40
N GLU A 68 -5.81 -5.87 -1.63
CA GLU A 68 -4.97 -6.01 -2.82
C GLU A 68 -3.88 -4.93 -2.87
N GLU A 69 -4.24 -3.68 -2.54
CA GLU A 69 -3.27 -2.60 -2.46
C GLU A 69 -2.24 -2.83 -1.33
N ASN A 70 -2.67 -3.28 -0.15
CA ASN A 70 -1.76 -3.63 0.93
C ASN A 70 -0.79 -4.76 0.56
N LEU A 71 -1.25 -5.74 -0.22
CA LEU A 71 -0.39 -6.80 -0.76
C LEU A 71 0.66 -6.22 -1.70
N ARG A 72 0.26 -5.35 -2.64
CA ARG A 72 1.18 -4.67 -3.57
C ARG A 72 2.22 -3.82 -2.83
N LEU A 73 1.80 -3.06 -1.83
CA LEU A 73 2.69 -2.26 -0.99
C LEU A 73 3.65 -3.13 -0.18
N THR A 74 3.19 -4.27 0.35
CA THR A 74 4.02 -5.22 1.09
C THR A 74 5.14 -5.78 0.21
N HIS A 75 4.82 -6.20 -1.03
CA HIS A 75 5.84 -6.66 -1.97
C HIS A 75 6.83 -5.56 -2.34
N SER A 76 6.36 -4.33 -2.56
CA SER A 76 7.21 -3.17 -2.84
C SER A 76 8.16 -2.87 -1.68
N LEU A 77 7.66 -2.92 -0.45
CA LEU A 77 8.45 -2.74 0.77
C LEU A 77 9.50 -3.85 0.92
N GLN A 78 9.14 -5.11 0.67
CA GLN A 78 10.06 -6.24 0.71
C GLN A 78 11.20 -6.08 -0.31
N ALA A 79 10.87 -5.68 -1.54
CA ALA A 79 11.86 -5.41 -2.58
C ALA A 79 12.83 -4.29 -2.17
N ALA A 80 12.31 -3.19 -1.61
CA ALA A 80 13.12 -2.09 -1.09
C ALA A 80 14.04 -2.55 0.07
N ARG A 81 13.51 -3.34 1.01
CA ARG A 81 14.29 -3.91 2.13
C ARG A 81 15.39 -4.85 1.64
N ARG A 82 15.11 -5.70 0.64
CA ARG A 82 16.11 -6.60 0.05
C ARG A 82 17.22 -5.82 -0.63
N ARG A 83 16.89 -4.82 -1.46
CA ARG A 83 17.88 -3.93 -2.09
C ARG A 83 18.76 -3.24 -1.06
N ARG A 84 18.16 -2.69 0.00
CA ARG A 84 18.90 -2.09 1.12
C ARG A 84 19.83 -3.10 1.78
N SER A 85 19.35 -4.31 2.08
CA SER A 85 20.18 -5.36 2.68
C SER A 85 21.37 -5.71 1.78
N THR A 86 21.14 -5.91 0.49
CA THR A 86 22.21 -6.18 -0.48
C THR A 86 23.24 -5.05 -0.51
N PHE A 87 22.80 -3.79 -0.53
CA PHE A 87 23.67 -2.62 -0.54
C PHE A 87 24.48 -2.47 0.75
N VAL A 88 23.85 -2.66 1.91
CA VAL A 88 24.55 -2.59 3.21
C VAL A 88 25.57 -3.73 3.31
N SER A 89 25.17 -4.96 2.94
CA SER A 89 26.08 -6.11 2.98
C SER A 89 27.27 -6.00 2.03
N SER A 90 27.16 -5.26 0.93
CA SER A 90 28.29 -5.05 0.02
C SER A 90 29.21 -3.90 0.46
N LEU A 91 28.66 -2.82 1.01
CA LEU A 91 29.44 -1.62 1.33
C LEU A 91 30.05 -1.61 2.72
N LEU A 92 29.37 -2.17 3.72
CA LEU A 92 29.86 -2.16 5.10
C LEU A 92 31.21 -2.88 5.24
N PRO A 93 31.46 -4.03 4.57
CA PRO A 93 32.78 -4.66 4.58
C PRO A 93 33.87 -3.77 3.99
N LEU A 94 33.60 -3.07 2.87
CA LEU A 94 34.57 -2.16 2.25
C LEU A 94 34.96 -1.02 3.19
N LEU A 95 33.97 -0.42 3.84
CA LEU A 95 34.21 0.63 4.83
C LEU A 95 34.98 0.12 6.06
N SER A 96 34.67 -1.09 6.52
CA SER A 96 35.36 -1.72 7.66
C SER A 96 36.84 -1.98 7.38
N ALA A 97 37.19 -2.37 6.14
CA ALA A 97 38.57 -2.59 5.72
C ALA A 97 39.44 -1.31 5.80
N HIS A 98 38.80 -0.14 5.81
CA HIS A 98 39.45 1.16 5.95
C HIS A 98 39.22 1.81 7.32
N ASN A 99 38.74 1.06 8.31
CA ASN A 99 38.40 1.54 9.67
C ASN A 99 37.34 2.66 9.71
N LEU A 100 36.49 2.75 8.68
CA LEU A 100 35.43 3.76 8.56
C LEU A 100 34.07 3.15 8.88
N GLN A 101 33.89 2.63 10.09
CA GLN A 101 32.64 1.98 10.47
C GLN A 101 31.58 3.00 10.89
N PRO A 102 30.43 3.07 10.21
CA PRO A 102 29.36 3.96 10.62
C PRO A 102 28.67 3.41 11.89
N SER A 103 28.30 4.29 12.82
CA SER A 103 27.58 3.91 14.06
C SER A 103 26.18 3.37 13.78
N VAL A 104 25.56 3.82 12.69
CA VAL A 104 24.26 3.36 12.21
C VAL A 104 24.42 3.04 10.72
N PRO A 105 23.96 1.87 10.23
CA PRO A 105 24.05 1.51 8.82
C PRO A 105 22.92 2.16 8.00
N ASP A 106 22.68 3.45 8.22
CA ASP A 106 21.76 4.24 7.43
C ASP A 106 22.47 4.78 6.18
N ALA A 107 21.70 5.11 5.16
CA ALA A 107 22.25 5.51 3.86
C ALA A 107 23.14 6.76 3.97
N GLN A 108 22.80 7.71 4.84
CA GLN A 108 23.53 8.96 4.97
C GLN A 108 24.92 8.73 5.57
N SER A 109 25.01 7.95 6.66
CA SER A 109 26.30 7.63 7.29
C SER A 109 27.19 6.79 6.38
N ILE A 110 26.63 5.79 5.69
CA ILE A 110 27.39 4.96 4.75
C ILE A 110 27.94 5.82 3.60
N VAL A 111 27.12 6.69 3.00
CA VAL A 111 27.56 7.58 1.92
C VAL A 111 28.58 8.61 2.40
N GLY A 112 28.42 9.15 3.62
CA GLY A 112 29.40 10.05 4.24
C GLY A 112 30.77 9.40 4.39
N ASN A 113 30.82 8.20 4.98
CA ASN A 113 32.06 7.45 5.13
C ASN A 113 32.68 7.07 3.77
N LEU A 114 31.87 6.73 2.76
CA LEU A 114 32.35 6.45 1.41
C LEU A 114 32.99 7.68 0.75
N LYS A 115 32.41 8.88 0.95
CA LYS A 115 33.02 10.12 0.45
C LYS A 115 34.39 10.35 1.07
N VAL A 116 34.53 10.17 2.39
CA VAL A 116 35.82 10.28 3.09
C VAL A 116 36.83 9.27 2.56
N LEU A 117 36.41 8.02 2.38
CA LEU A 117 37.27 6.97 1.81
C LEU A 117 37.74 7.34 0.40
N PHE A 118 36.84 7.82 -0.44
CA PHE A 118 37.14 8.23 -1.81
C PHE A 118 38.11 9.40 -1.85
N THR A 119 37.88 10.46 -1.06
CA THR A 119 38.77 11.62 -0.99
C THR A 119 40.16 11.23 -0.52
N HIS A 120 40.25 10.38 0.53
CA HIS A 120 41.53 9.94 1.04
C HIS A 120 42.30 9.06 0.04
N SER A 121 41.59 8.19 -0.68
CA SER A 121 42.20 7.34 -1.71
C SER A 121 42.72 8.17 -2.89
N GLN A 122 41.97 9.19 -3.32
CA GLN A 122 42.40 10.12 -4.37
C GLN A 122 43.63 10.94 -3.96
N GLU A 123 43.68 11.42 -2.71
CA GLU A 123 44.85 12.15 -2.20
C GLU A 123 46.10 11.27 -2.16
N LYS A 124 45.97 10.03 -1.68
CA LYS A 124 47.09 9.06 -1.67
C LYS A 124 47.62 8.76 -3.07
N LEU A 125 46.73 8.65 -4.06
CA LEU A 125 47.13 8.47 -5.46
C LEU A 125 47.89 9.69 -5.98
N ALA A 126 47.37 10.90 -5.77
CA ALA A 126 48.01 12.14 -6.21
C ALA A 126 49.43 12.31 -5.62
N ILE A 127 49.60 12.04 -4.31
CA ILE A 127 50.92 12.08 -3.66
C ILE A 127 51.88 11.05 -4.26
N THR A 128 51.39 9.85 -4.58
CA THR A 128 52.22 8.77 -5.14
C THR A 128 52.64 9.10 -6.57
N GLU A 129 51.74 9.64 -7.38
CA GLU A 129 52.06 10.14 -8.73
C GLU A 129 53.09 11.27 -8.70
N GLU A 130 52.97 12.21 -7.74
CA GLU A 130 53.95 13.29 -7.59
C GLU A 130 55.33 12.73 -7.19
N LYS A 131 55.38 11.78 -6.25
CA LYS A 131 56.62 11.09 -5.88
C LYS A 131 57.23 10.34 -7.07
N GLN A 132 56.41 9.66 -7.87
CA GLN A 132 56.86 8.97 -9.07
C GLN A 132 57.45 9.95 -10.09
N LYS A 133 56.76 11.06 -10.37
CA LYS A 133 57.28 12.12 -11.25
C LYS A 133 58.62 12.64 -10.74
N LYS A 134 58.73 12.95 -9.43
CA LYS A 134 59.99 13.38 -8.81
C LYS A 134 61.11 12.34 -8.94
N SER A 135 60.81 11.06 -8.79
CA SER A 135 61.79 9.97 -9.01
C SER A 135 62.21 9.89 -10.48
N GLN A 136 61.26 9.99 -11.41
CA GLN A 136 61.52 10.03 -12.85
C GLN A 136 62.44 11.20 -13.22
N TYR A 137 62.18 12.41 -12.67
CA TYR A 137 63.03 13.59 -12.87
C TYR A 137 64.44 13.39 -12.29
N GLN A 138 64.58 12.75 -11.13
CA GLN A 138 65.90 12.47 -10.55
C GLN A 138 66.70 11.47 -11.39
N ILE A 139 66.04 10.42 -11.92
CA ILE A 139 66.67 9.46 -12.83
C ILE A 139 67.08 10.14 -14.13
N ALA A 140 66.20 10.93 -14.74
CA ALA A 140 66.51 11.69 -15.96
C ALA A 140 67.71 12.64 -15.75
N ARG A 141 67.73 13.39 -14.64
CA ARG A 141 68.86 14.27 -14.29
C ARG A 141 70.17 13.51 -14.08
N ARG A 142 70.12 12.29 -13.50
CA ARG A 142 71.30 11.46 -13.28
C ARG A 142 71.82 10.84 -14.59
N ALA A 143 70.92 10.49 -15.51
CA ALA A 143 71.29 10.05 -16.86
C ALA A 143 71.98 11.18 -17.65
N GLU A 144 71.52 12.42 -17.52
CA GLU A 144 72.17 13.59 -18.11
C GLU A 144 73.54 13.90 -17.49
N SER A 145 73.70 13.74 -16.17
CA SER A 145 74.99 13.93 -15.48
C SER A 145 76.02 12.84 -15.79
N SER A 146 75.58 11.63 -16.17
CA SER A 146 76.47 10.52 -16.54
C SER A 146 77.03 10.64 -17.96
N ASN A 147 76.62 11.65 -18.74
CA ASN A 147 77.18 11.91 -20.07
C ASN A 147 78.46 12.75 -20.04
N ASN A 148 78.98 13.11 -18.86
CA ASN A 148 80.17 13.94 -18.71
C ASN A 148 81.31 13.21 -17.98
N THR A 149 81.67 11.99 -18.37
CA THR A 149 83.06 11.48 -18.28
C THR A 149 83.18 10.25 -19.17
N ALA A 150 83.91 10.43 -20.27
CA ALA A 150 84.70 9.47 -21.05
C ALA A 150 84.47 9.67 -22.56
N GLN A 151 85.33 10.49 -23.16
CA GLN A 151 85.78 10.27 -24.53
C GLN A 151 86.44 8.88 -24.59
N SER A 152 85.95 7.98 -25.44
CA SER A 152 86.73 7.46 -26.59
C SER A 152 85.86 6.53 -27.46
N PRO A 153 86.05 6.51 -28.80
CA PRO A 153 85.21 5.77 -29.73
C PRO A 153 85.78 4.40 -30.07
N SER A 154 84.96 3.35 -30.00
CA SER A 154 85.21 2.09 -30.72
C SER A 154 83.93 1.26 -30.90
N HIS A 155 83.50 1.14 -32.16
CA HIS A 155 82.80 -0.06 -32.65
C HIS A 155 83.89 -1.11 -33.05
N PRO A 156 83.60 -2.40 -33.37
CA PRO A 156 82.31 -3.12 -33.45
C PRO A 156 82.31 -4.57 -32.85
N ALA A 157 81.14 -5.22 -32.96
CA ALA A 157 80.90 -6.66 -33.15
C ALA A 157 81.17 -7.68 -32.00
N ARG A 158 80.08 -8.32 -31.51
CA ARG A 158 80.06 -9.78 -31.27
C ARG A 158 78.64 -10.38 -31.17
N ASN A 159 78.33 -11.18 -32.18
CA ASN A 159 77.75 -12.53 -32.19
C ASN A 159 76.59 -12.92 -31.25
N THR A 160 75.45 -13.19 -31.89
CA THR A 160 74.70 -14.47 -31.96
C THR A 160 74.47 -15.37 -30.71
N LEU A 161 73.17 -15.62 -30.49
CA LEU A 161 72.47 -16.89 -30.15
C LEU A 161 72.06 -17.22 -28.69
N VAL A 162 70.72 -17.27 -28.54
CA VAL A 162 69.89 -18.36 -27.94
C VAL A 162 69.72 -18.42 -26.41
N ALA A 163 68.49 -18.14 -25.96
CA ALA A 163 67.51 -19.13 -25.46
C ALA A 163 66.28 -18.36 -24.93
N SER A 164 65.11 -18.49 -25.56
CA SER A 164 64.02 -19.39 -25.13
C SER A 164 63.38 -18.97 -23.80
N SER A 165 62.16 -18.42 -23.85
CA SER A 165 60.95 -19.02 -23.24
C SER A 165 59.72 -18.12 -23.47
N GLN A 166 58.63 -18.79 -23.83
CA GLN A 166 57.30 -18.30 -24.19
C GLN A 166 56.60 -17.53 -23.04
N ALA A 167 55.68 -16.63 -23.40
CA ALA A 167 54.24 -16.87 -23.25
C ALA A 167 53.44 -15.66 -23.73
N SER A 168 52.81 -15.84 -24.88
CA SER A 168 51.81 -14.97 -25.48
C SER A 168 50.68 -14.64 -24.49
N LEU A 169 50.25 -13.38 -24.54
CA LEU A 169 48.96 -12.91 -24.06
C LEU A 169 47.84 -13.71 -24.77
N GLY A 170 47.38 -14.78 -24.12
CA GLY A 170 46.17 -15.49 -24.49
C GLY A 170 44.96 -14.75 -23.96
N ILE A 171 44.33 -13.94 -24.80
CA ILE A 171 42.99 -13.40 -24.58
C ILE A 171 42.04 -14.60 -24.50
N VAL A 172 41.41 -14.81 -23.34
CA VAL A 172 40.31 -15.75 -23.18
C VAL A 172 39.10 -15.19 -23.93
N PRO A 173 38.53 -15.88 -24.94
CA PRO A 173 37.23 -15.50 -25.47
C PRO A 173 36.19 -15.81 -24.41
N GLN A 174 35.59 -14.78 -23.81
CA GLN A 174 34.38 -14.98 -23.01
C GLN A 174 33.24 -15.37 -23.94
N GLN A 175 32.59 -16.49 -23.63
CA GLN A 175 31.33 -16.89 -24.24
C GLN A 175 30.27 -15.82 -23.96
N ALA A 176 29.60 -15.36 -25.02
CA ALA A 176 28.40 -14.57 -24.91
C ALA A 176 27.30 -15.45 -24.27
N TYR A 177 26.95 -15.15 -23.02
CA TYR A 177 25.77 -15.73 -22.40
C TYR A 177 24.53 -15.22 -23.14
N SER A 178 23.88 -16.13 -23.86
CA SER A 178 22.53 -15.97 -24.38
C SER A 178 21.56 -15.95 -23.21
N HIS A 179 21.03 -14.76 -22.88
CA HIS A 179 19.84 -14.68 -22.04
C HIS A 179 18.62 -15.04 -22.88
N ALA A 180 18.03 -16.17 -22.51
CA ALA A 180 16.78 -16.69 -23.00
C ALA A 180 15.66 -15.64 -22.96
N GLU A 181 14.85 -15.66 -24.01
CA GLU A 181 13.54 -15.05 -24.08
C GLU A 181 12.65 -15.51 -22.92
N SER A 182 11.93 -14.56 -22.34
CA SER A 182 10.62 -14.81 -21.74
C SER A 182 9.79 -13.53 -21.87
N PRO A 183 8.81 -13.47 -22.78
CA PRO A 183 7.83 -12.41 -22.79
C PRO A 183 6.69 -12.81 -21.85
N ILE A 184 6.52 -12.06 -20.77
CA ILE A 184 5.21 -11.99 -20.10
C ILE A 184 4.79 -10.53 -20.09
N SER A 185 4.14 -10.16 -21.19
CA SER A 185 3.32 -8.97 -21.30
C SER A 185 2.07 -9.15 -20.44
N TYR A 186 1.88 -8.30 -19.44
CA TYR A 186 0.56 -8.08 -18.83
C TYR A 186 0.06 -6.72 -19.28
N PRO A 187 -1.18 -6.63 -19.81
CA PRO A 187 -1.71 -5.39 -20.31
C PRO A 187 -1.96 -4.41 -19.16
N VAL A 188 -1.36 -3.23 -19.27
CA VAL A 188 -1.76 -2.02 -18.57
C VAL A 188 -3.22 -1.74 -18.94
N ARG A 189 -4.16 -2.05 -18.04
CA ARG A 189 -5.50 -1.47 -18.12
C ARG A 189 -5.48 -0.11 -17.47
N ALA A 190 -6.01 0.84 -18.22
CA ALA A 190 -5.91 2.26 -18.04
C ALA A 190 -6.36 2.73 -16.65
N ARG A 191 -5.48 3.51 -16.03
CA ARG A 191 -5.76 4.68 -15.21
C ARG A 191 -7.05 5.37 -15.69
N ARG A 192 -8.16 5.21 -14.97
CA ARG A 192 -9.33 6.08 -15.07
C ARG A 192 -9.82 6.44 -13.67
N ASP A 193 -9.85 7.75 -13.45
CA ASP A 193 -10.79 8.50 -12.62
C ASP A 193 -10.79 8.26 -11.11
N TRP A 194 -9.70 8.67 -10.46
CA TRP A 194 -9.70 8.98 -9.02
C TRP A 194 -10.33 10.35 -8.69
N ASP A 195 -10.59 11.21 -9.68
CA ASP A 195 -10.99 12.61 -9.44
C ASP A 195 -12.51 12.83 -9.26
N LEU A 196 -13.35 11.80 -9.44
CA LEU A 196 -14.82 11.96 -9.35
C LEU A 196 -15.42 11.62 -7.98
N LEU A 197 -14.68 10.97 -7.08
CA LEU A 197 -15.18 10.55 -5.76
C LEU A 197 -14.86 11.54 -4.62
N ALA A 198 -14.09 12.59 -4.89
CA ALA A 198 -13.68 13.55 -3.85
C ALA A 198 -14.72 14.66 -3.56
N ASN A 199 -15.79 14.78 -4.36
CA ASN A 199 -16.69 15.95 -4.31
C ASN A 199 -18.05 15.72 -3.60
N GLU A 200 -18.42 14.50 -3.21
CA GLU A 200 -19.78 14.26 -2.65
C GLU A 200 -19.89 14.31 -1.12
N ASN A 201 -18.80 14.48 -0.37
CA ASN A 201 -18.82 14.35 1.10
C ASN A 201 -18.57 15.65 1.90
N ARG A 202 -18.99 16.80 1.39
CA ARG A 202 -19.02 18.04 2.18
C ARG A 202 -20.40 18.68 2.17
N GLN A 203 -21.23 18.28 3.14
CA GLN A 203 -22.39 18.96 3.77
C GLN A 203 -23.13 17.84 4.53
N ILE A 204 -23.41 17.84 5.83
CA ILE A 204 -23.92 18.87 6.73
C ILE A 204 -23.51 18.47 8.17
N LEU A 205 -22.94 19.40 8.94
CA LEU A 205 -22.81 19.29 10.40
C LEU A 205 -23.55 20.48 11.03
N PRO A 206 -24.54 20.29 11.93
CA PRO A 206 -25.10 21.41 12.67
C PRO A 206 -24.22 21.73 13.89
N THR A 207 -23.60 22.90 13.88
CA THR A 207 -22.91 23.48 15.04
C THR A 207 -23.91 24.25 15.91
N LYS A 208 -23.86 23.98 17.20
CA LYS A 208 -24.58 24.56 18.33
C LYS A 208 -24.15 26.01 18.59
N ALA A 209 -25.10 26.94 18.79
CA ALA A 209 -25.14 27.92 19.89
C ALA A 209 -26.21 29.01 19.66
N ALA A 210 -27.16 29.13 20.59
CA ALA A 210 -27.71 30.42 21.02
C ALA A 210 -28.21 30.26 22.46
N LEU A 211 -27.57 31.00 23.36
CA LEU A 211 -27.93 31.18 24.76
C LEU A 211 -29.23 31.98 24.87
N THR A 212 -30.12 31.57 25.76
CA THR A 212 -30.95 32.50 26.57
C THR A 212 -31.26 31.83 27.89
N ASP A 213 -30.65 32.34 28.95
CA ASP A 213 -31.06 32.14 30.34
C ASP A 213 -32.47 32.70 30.55
N THR A 214 -33.34 31.93 31.22
CA THR A 214 -34.36 32.49 32.10
C THR A 214 -34.71 31.44 33.15
N GLU A 215 -34.18 31.60 34.36
CA GLU A 215 -34.72 30.99 35.57
C GLU A 215 -36.10 31.59 35.86
N HIS A 216 -37.10 30.74 36.14
CA HIS A 216 -38.05 31.02 37.20
C HIS A 216 -38.66 29.71 37.74
N ASP A 217 -38.45 29.49 39.03
CA ASP A 217 -39.10 28.51 39.91
C ASP A 217 -40.63 28.43 39.70
N ASN A 218 -41.23 27.22 39.81
CA ASN A 218 -41.78 26.71 41.08
C ASN A 218 -42.73 25.49 40.89
N ALA A 219 -42.66 24.59 41.88
CA ALA A 219 -43.74 23.75 42.43
C ALA A 219 -44.35 22.57 41.65
N GLY A 220 -44.32 21.39 42.31
CA GLY A 220 -45.36 20.34 42.17
C GLY A 220 -44.82 18.94 41.91
N ARG A 221 -44.17 18.29 42.89
CA ARG A 221 -44.76 17.17 43.67
C ARG A 221 -45.60 16.19 42.83
N THR A 222 -45.07 14.97 42.59
CA THR A 222 -45.40 13.72 43.30
C THR A 222 -45.09 12.50 42.42
N SER A 223 -44.18 11.64 42.87
CA SER A 223 -44.19 10.21 42.54
C SER A 223 -44.63 9.45 43.80
N PRO A 224 -45.33 8.32 43.65
CA PRO A 224 -45.19 7.25 44.63
C PRO A 224 -44.92 5.86 43.99
N PRO A 225 -44.55 4.85 44.81
CA PRO A 225 -43.59 3.83 44.41
C PRO A 225 -44.19 2.44 44.15
N ARG A 226 -43.29 1.59 43.66
CA ARG A 226 -43.28 0.12 43.60
C ARG A 226 -43.72 -0.54 44.92
N SER A 227 -44.62 -1.53 44.86
CA SER A 227 -44.65 -2.65 45.82
C SER A 227 -45.28 -3.91 45.21
N MET A 228 -44.71 -5.03 45.66
CA MET A 228 -44.99 -6.43 45.38
C MET A 228 -46.43 -6.85 45.69
N VAL A 229 -46.99 -7.71 44.83
CA VAL A 229 -47.67 -8.97 45.18
C VAL A 229 -47.28 -10.01 44.14
#